data_AF-A0A2P6NPD7-F1
#
_entry.id   AF-A0A2P6NPD7-F1
#
_cell.length_a   1.000
_cell.length_b   1.000
_cell.length_c   1.000
_cell.angle_alpha   90.00
_cell.angle_beta   90.00
_cell.angle_gamma   90.00
#
_symmetry.space_group_name_H-M   'P 1'
#
loop_
_entity.id
_entity.type
_entity.pdbx_description
1 polymer ?
#
loop_
_entity_poly.entity_id
_entity_poly.type
_entity_poly.pdbx_seq_one_letter_code
_entity_poly.pdbx_strand_id
1 'polypeptide(L)'
;MEHPSTLTFTTTIGTLRLDMITRSNTPEVCYVLEKFFTLVLSGQYANVSVHRVIKNFLFAFGTNNREEVTLFDFPPNSGLSFDGRGVVALARGGDIIVSLDACNSLQGKYMIIGKVENESLPLLSRIEELETDERDKPILSFTLALSSIDHLDDDYRDELERKKQQIKSSTATPAKRPSTPPAPIEYSESPQKANVNRDAPVITNRKRRLTESGKTMSIVKRPTIDEEEKLKRHKLNRNASIILNNQQVLAQPFCAHTDNHMARSSSMPSLDSRFYSNVRPKWPKRLVIIRHGQSEQNAALDLMDPNIDALSSVRDADIKLTPLGRWQATETGKYLAGGEKFDICFSSPYQRAMDTAELIRKELPYNLKQYTDNWLREKEFGRLHGLDDKSVKEKFPEEVSIRKRDGRYWYKFPGGENYPAVEIRVHLFLEKICRDYAGRSVLVVTHQVPYKLFRGRLQYLDEAGVLGLEVTPNCGIQEYVIDRLKNPEGRMKLKNWNLVAYDPTQAPHQPHK
;
A
#
# COMPACT_ATOMS: atom_id res chain seq x y z
N MET A 1 14.94 -7.59 -36.79
CA MET A 1 14.49 -7.82 -35.41
C MET A 1 13.14 -7.16 -35.28
N GLU A 2 12.18 -7.85 -34.68
CA GLU A 2 10.85 -7.29 -34.39
C GLU A 2 10.93 -6.79 -32.95
N HIS A 3 10.79 -5.48 -32.75
CA HIS A 3 10.67 -4.93 -31.40
C HIS A 3 9.20 -4.99 -30.99
N PRO A 4 8.85 -5.59 -29.84
CA PRO A 4 7.52 -5.43 -29.28
C PRO A 4 7.28 -3.96 -28.96
N SER A 5 6.05 -3.50 -29.11
CA SER A 5 5.65 -2.17 -28.67
C SER A 5 4.75 -2.29 -27.45
N THR A 6 5.14 -1.68 -26.34
CA THR A 6 4.30 -1.67 -25.14
C THR A 6 3.26 -0.57 -25.28
N LEU A 7 1.97 -0.95 -25.30
CA LEU A 7 0.87 -0.01 -25.11
C LEU A 7 0.58 0.14 -23.62
N THR A 8 0.86 1.32 -23.08
CA THR A 8 0.59 1.66 -21.69
C THR A 8 -0.77 2.32 -21.58
N PHE A 9 -1.70 1.68 -20.89
CA PHE A 9 -3.00 2.23 -20.55
C PHE A 9 -3.05 2.61 -19.06
N THR A 10 -3.25 3.89 -18.76
CA THR A 10 -3.57 4.33 -17.41
C THR A 10 -5.05 4.10 -17.14
N THR A 11 -5.38 3.42 -16.03
CA THR A 11 -6.75 3.16 -15.60
C THR A 11 -6.96 3.70 -14.18
N THR A 12 -8.22 3.85 -13.75
CA THR A 12 -8.55 4.33 -12.40
C THR A 12 -8.07 3.41 -11.27
N ILE A 13 -7.72 2.15 -11.58
CA ILE A 13 -7.25 1.18 -10.57
C ILE A 13 -5.79 0.73 -10.79
N GLY A 14 -5.10 1.19 -11.84
CA GLY A 14 -3.68 0.89 -12.09
C GLY A 14 -3.28 1.03 -13.56
N THR A 15 -2.02 0.74 -13.86
CA THR A 15 -1.49 0.77 -15.24
C THR A 15 -1.58 -0.62 -15.87
N LEU A 16 -2.16 -0.71 -17.07
CA LEU A 16 -2.20 -1.92 -17.89
C LEU A 16 -1.19 -1.76 -19.04
N ARG A 17 -0.05 -2.46 -18.96
CA ARG A 17 0.92 -2.56 -20.05
C ARG A 17 0.64 -3.81 -20.88
N LEU A 18 0.47 -3.61 -22.18
CA LEU A 18 0.29 -4.67 -23.17
C LEU A 18 1.53 -4.74 -24.06
N ASP A 19 2.22 -5.87 -24.02
CA ASP A 19 3.31 -6.25 -24.92
C ASP A 19 2.69 -6.69 -26.26
N MET A 20 2.83 -5.86 -27.30
CA MET A 20 2.15 -6.05 -28.58
C MET A 20 3.07 -6.58 -29.68
N ILE A 21 2.55 -7.54 -30.45
CA ILE A 21 3.11 -7.97 -31.72
C ILE A 21 3.08 -6.79 -32.70
N THR A 22 4.22 -6.43 -33.28
CA THR A 22 4.36 -5.32 -34.23
C THR A 22 4.47 -5.76 -35.69
N ARG A 23 4.96 -6.99 -35.93
CA ARG A 23 5.18 -7.59 -37.24
C ARG A 23 4.90 -9.10 -37.19
N SER A 24 4.72 -9.72 -38.35
CA SER A 24 4.41 -11.14 -38.49
C SER A 24 4.74 -11.63 -39.91
N ASN A 25 4.97 -12.94 -40.05
CA ASN A 25 5.12 -13.59 -41.36
C ASN A 25 3.78 -13.76 -42.11
N THR A 26 2.65 -13.39 -41.49
CA THR A 26 1.31 -13.46 -42.10
C THR A 26 0.84 -12.06 -42.52
N PRO A 27 0.70 -11.74 -43.83
CA PRO A 27 0.34 -10.40 -44.31
C PRO A 27 -0.96 -9.85 -43.72
N GLU A 28 -1.95 -10.72 -43.49
CA GLU A 28 -3.26 -10.41 -42.91
C GLU A 28 -3.13 -9.97 -41.44
N VAL A 29 -2.18 -10.55 -40.69
CA VAL A 29 -1.86 -10.12 -39.31
C VAL A 29 -1.26 -8.72 -39.35
N CYS A 30 -0.28 -8.48 -40.21
CA CYS A 30 0.37 -7.17 -40.36
C CYS A 30 -0.64 -6.08 -40.76
N TYR A 31 -1.56 -6.36 -41.68
CA TYR A 31 -2.62 -5.43 -42.07
C TYR A 31 -3.55 -5.06 -40.89
N VAL A 32 -4.00 -6.04 -40.10
CA VAL A 32 -4.85 -5.78 -38.94
C VAL A 32 -4.11 -4.99 -37.85
N LEU A 33 -2.84 -5.33 -37.59
CA LEU A 33 -1.99 -4.60 -36.64
C LEU A 33 -1.76 -3.15 -37.10
N GLU A 34 -1.46 -2.91 -38.37
CA GLU A 34 -1.32 -1.56 -38.95
C GLU A 34 -2.59 -0.72 -38.73
N LYS A 35 -3.77 -1.28 -39.04
CA LYS A 35 -5.05 -0.59 -38.80
C LYS A 35 -5.27 -0.31 -37.33
N PHE A 36 -4.99 -1.28 -36.46
CA PHE A 36 -5.10 -1.10 -35.01
C PHE A 36 -4.19 0.03 -34.50
N PHE A 37 -2.89 -0.01 -34.81
CA PHE A 37 -1.95 1.05 -34.39
C PHE A 37 -2.29 2.42 -35.00
N THR A 38 -2.85 2.46 -36.22
CA THR A 38 -3.36 3.70 -36.83
C THR A 38 -4.49 4.33 -35.99
N LEU A 39 -5.40 3.52 -35.43
CA LEU A 39 -6.49 4.01 -34.57
C LEU A 39 -6.04 4.35 -33.13
N VAL A 40 -5.04 3.61 -32.61
CA VAL A 40 -4.34 3.94 -31.37
C VAL A 40 -3.71 5.34 -31.48
N LEU A 41 -2.94 5.58 -32.55
CA LEU A 41 -2.33 6.88 -32.86
C LEU A 41 -3.34 7.97 -33.22
N SER A 42 -4.50 7.64 -33.78
CA SER A 42 -5.54 8.64 -34.09
C SER A 42 -6.31 9.14 -32.86
N GLY A 43 -6.17 8.45 -31.72
CA GLY A 43 -6.73 8.83 -30.42
C GLY A 43 -7.99 8.06 -30.01
N GLN A 44 -8.46 7.07 -30.79
CA GLN A 44 -9.69 6.33 -30.47
C GLN A 44 -9.62 5.55 -29.14
N TYR A 45 -8.40 5.30 -28.64
CA TYR A 45 -8.11 4.59 -27.39
C TYR A 45 -7.72 5.52 -26.22
N ALA A 46 -7.86 6.85 -26.38
CA ALA A 46 -7.46 7.83 -25.37
C ALA A 46 -8.39 7.87 -24.14
N ASN A 47 -9.65 7.43 -24.27
CA ASN A 47 -10.61 7.25 -23.17
C ASN A 47 -11.66 6.20 -23.58
N VAL A 48 -11.33 4.91 -23.44
CA VAL A 48 -12.22 3.78 -23.76
C VAL A 48 -12.78 3.15 -22.49
N SER A 49 -14.04 2.69 -22.54
CA SER A 49 -14.67 1.99 -21.42
C SER A 49 -14.46 0.48 -21.53
N VAL A 50 -14.43 -0.22 -20.40
CA VAL A 50 -14.70 -1.68 -20.41
C VAL A 50 -16.16 -1.91 -20.76
N HIS A 51 -16.39 -2.68 -21.83
CA HIS A 51 -17.71 -3.14 -22.24
C HIS A 51 -18.12 -4.42 -21.50
N ARG A 52 -17.16 -5.24 -21.06
CA ARG A 52 -17.43 -6.52 -20.38
C ARG A 52 -16.30 -7.02 -19.46
N VAL A 53 -16.63 -7.68 -18.34
CA VAL A 53 -15.77 -8.53 -17.51
C VAL A 53 -16.51 -9.84 -17.19
N ILE A 54 -16.01 -10.98 -17.67
CA ILE A 54 -16.48 -12.33 -17.32
C ILE A 54 -15.42 -12.99 -16.43
N LYS A 55 -15.80 -13.31 -15.19
CA LYS A 55 -14.87 -13.79 -14.14
C LYS A 55 -14.32 -15.19 -14.47
N ASN A 56 -13.02 -15.40 -14.24
CA ASN A 56 -12.23 -16.56 -14.66
C ASN A 56 -12.27 -16.81 -16.18
N PHE A 57 -12.47 -15.75 -16.98
CA PHE A 57 -12.55 -15.87 -18.45
C PHE A 57 -11.87 -14.68 -19.17
N LEU A 58 -12.54 -13.53 -19.30
CA LEU A 58 -11.99 -12.39 -20.06
C LEU A 58 -12.52 -11.04 -19.58
N PHE A 59 -11.85 -9.95 -19.95
CA PHE A 59 -12.50 -8.65 -20.08
C PHE A 59 -12.29 -8.07 -21.47
N ALA A 60 -13.18 -7.15 -21.87
CA ALA A 60 -13.19 -6.50 -23.18
C ALA A 60 -13.39 -4.99 -23.05
N PHE A 61 -12.54 -4.20 -23.70
CA PHE A 61 -12.57 -2.75 -23.71
C PHE A 61 -12.15 -2.20 -25.07
N GLY A 62 -12.72 -1.08 -25.50
CA GLY A 62 -12.33 -0.54 -26.80
C GLY A 62 -13.20 0.58 -27.33
N THR A 63 -12.99 0.83 -28.63
CA THR A 63 -13.30 2.06 -29.33
C THR A 63 -14.77 2.49 -29.21
N ASN A 64 -14.97 3.81 -29.17
CA ASN A 64 -16.29 4.44 -29.30
C ASN A 64 -16.84 4.36 -30.74
N ASN A 65 -15.99 3.97 -31.72
CA ASN A 65 -16.29 3.96 -33.14
C ASN A 65 -16.08 2.55 -33.73
N ARG A 66 -17.15 1.73 -33.71
CA ARG A 66 -17.10 0.26 -33.90
C ARG A 66 -16.91 -0.24 -35.34
N GLU A 67 -16.88 0.64 -36.33
CA GLU A 67 -16.85 0.25 -37.75
C GLU A 67 -15.44 0.31 -38.37
N GLU A 68 -14.44 0.89 -37.68
CA GLU A 68 -13.11 1.16 -38.26
C GLU A 68 -12.12 -0.03 -38.19
N VAL A 69 -12.48 -1.14 -37.53
CA VAL A 69 -11.67 -2.37 -37.47
C VAL A 69 -12.44 -3.55 -38.07
N THR A 70 -12.41 -3.63 -39.40
CA THR A 70 -12.88 -4.80 -40.16
C THR A 70 -11.90 -5.95 -40.00
N LEU A 71 -12.25 -6.93 -39.16
CA LEU A 71 -11.53 -8.22 -39.12
C LEU A 71 -12.06 -9.17 -40.20
N PHE A 72 -11.19 -10.03 -40.70
CA PHE A 72 -11.55 -11.13 -41.59
C PHE A 72 -12.52 -12.13 -40.93
N ASP A 73 -13.23 -12.91 -41.76
CA ASP A 73 -14.24 -13.86 -41.24
C ASP A 73 -13.67 -14.99 -40.37
N PHE A 74 -12.39 -15.30 -40.54
CA PHE A 74 -11.63 -16.13 -39.62
C PHE A 74 -10.35 -15.39 -39.23
N PRO A 75 -9.95 -15.38 -37.94
CA PRO A 75 -8.73 -14.72 -37.52
C PRO A 75 -7.50 -15.50 -38.06
N PRO A 76 -6.51 -14.82 -38.67
CA PRO A 76 -5.27 -15.46 -39.06
C PRO A 76 -4.49 -15.95 -37.83
N ASN A 77 -3.74 -17.04 -37.98
CA ASN A 77 -3.00 -17.66 -36.89
C ASN A 77 -1.72 -16.86 -36.55
N SER A 78 -1.70 -16.18 -35.41
CA SER A 78 -0.53 -15.45 -34.90
C SER A 78 0.46 -16.30 -34.09
N GLY A 79 0.28 -17.63 -34.06
CA GLY A 79 1.20 -18.56 -33.39
C GLY A 79 1.06 -18.62 -31.87
N LEU A 80 0.08 -17.92 -31.28
CA LEU A 80 -0.21 -17.90 -29.86
C LEU A 80 -1.51 -18.64 -29.51
N SER A 81 -1.64 -18.99 -28.23
CA SER A 81 -2.77 -19.72 -27.66
C SER A 81 -3.39 -18.96 -26.48
N PHE A 82 -4.71 -19.12 -26.29
CA PHE A 82 -5.41 -18.74 -25.04
C PHE A 82 -5.13 -19.73 -23.89
N ASP A 83 -3.87 -20.11 -23.70
CA ASP A 83 -3.40 -21.13 -22.76
C ASP A 83 -3.34 -20.68 -21.29
N GLY A 84 -3.50 -19.37 -21.04
CA GLY A 84 -3.49 -18.81 -19.70
C GLY A 84 -3.95 -17.36 -19.64
N ARG A 85 -3.75 -16.76 -18.46
CA ARG A 85 -4.08 -15.38 -18.10
C ARG A 85 -3.19 -14.36 -18.82
N GLY A 86 -3.77 -13.22 -19.21
CA GLY A 86 -3.04 -12.10 -19.83
C GLY A 86 -2.76 -12.26 -21.33
N VAL A 87 -3.49 -13.09 -22.06
CA VAL A 87 -3.41 -13.16 -23.53
C VAL A 87 -4.28 -12.05 -24.13
N VAL A 88 -3.72 -11.24 -25.02
CA VAL A 88 -4.36 -10.04 -25.60
C VAL A 88 -4.79 -10.31 -27.04
N ALA A 89 -6.05 -10.05 -27.38
CA ALA A 89 -6.62 -10.32 -28.69
C ALA A 89 -7.54 -9.20 -29.18
N LEU A 90 -7.77 -9.13 -30.51
CA LEU A 90 -8.67 -8.16 -31.13
C LEU A 90 -10.01 -8.79 -31.50
N ALA A 91 -11.10 -8.11 -31.15
CA ALA A 91 -12.46 -8.47 -31.53
C ALA A 91 -12.95 -7.67 -32.75
N ARG A 92 -14.01 -8.19 -33.41
CA ARG A 92 -14.63 -7.52 -34.56
C ARG A 92 -15.16 -6.16 -34.11
N GLY A 93 -14.74 -5.09 -34.79
CA GLY A 93 -15.07 -3.70 -34.45
C GLY A 93 -14.12 -3.00 -33.47
N GLY A 94 -12.99 -3.62 -33.10
CA GLY A 94 -11.88 -2.93 -32.42
C GLY A 94 -11.96 -2.91 -30.89
N ASP A 95 -12.71 -3.83 -30.28
CA ASP A 95 -12.59 -4.10 -28.85
C ASP A 95 -11.37 -5.00 -28.58
N ILE A 96 -10.51 -4.59 -27.64
CA ILE A 96 -9.40 -5.38 -27.12
C ILE A 96 -9.97 -6.35 -26.07
N ILE A 97 -9.74 -7.64 -26.28
CA ILE A 97 -10.03 -8.71 -25.32
C ILE A 97 -8.73 -9.08 -24.60
N VAL A 98 -8.82 -9.29 -23.29
CA VAL A 98 -7.70 -9.80 -22.46
C VAL A 98 -8.20 -10.95 -21.62
N SER A 99 -7.49 -12.09 -21.66
CA SER A 99 -7.86 -13.26 -20.85
C SER A 99 -7.56 -13.05 -19.36
N LEU A 100 -8.48 -13.52 -18.52
CA LEU A 100 -8.33 -13.61 -17.08
C LEU A 100 -7.90 -15.03 -16.66
N ASP A 101 -8.22 -16.06 -17.42
CA ASP A 101 -7.70 -17.43 -17.20
C ASP A 101 -7.44 -18.13 -18.55
N ALA A 102 -7.09 -19.41 -18.55
CA ALA A 102 -6.99 -20.24 -19.75
C ALA A 102 -8.35 -20.34 -20.47
N CYS A 103 -8.40 -19.85 -21.72
CA CYS A 103 -9.63 -19.60 -22.48
C CYS A 103 -9.67 -20.33 -23.82
N ASN A 104 -9.35 -21.63 -23.81
CA ASN A 104 -9.26 -22.48 -25.01
C ASN A 104 -10.50 -22.39 -25.95
N SER A 105 -11.69 -22.10 -25.40
CA SER A 105 -12.93 -21.89 -26.18
C SER A 105 -12.95 -20.63 -27.06
N LEU A 106 -11.92 -19.76 -26.96
CA LEU A 106 -11.70 -18.57 -27.78
C LEU A 106 -10.69 -18.78 -28.91
N GLN A 107 -9.95 -19.89 -28.90
CA GLN A 107 -8.95 -20.18 -29.92
C GLN A 107 -9.59 -20.23 -31.31
N GLY A 108 -9.00 -19.53 -32.29
CA GLY A 108 -9.54 -19.43 -33.64
C GLY A 108 -10.80 -18.55 -33.79
N LYS A 109 -11.25 -17.85 -32.73
CA LYS A 109 -12.36 -16.87 -32.81
C LYS A 109 -11.91 -15.41 -32.77
N TYR A 110 -10.79 -15.14 -32.11
CA TYR A 110 -10.16 -13.83 -32.03
C TYR A 110 -8.69 -13.90 -32.46
N MET A 111 -8.20 -12.82 -33.07
CA MET A 111 -6.80 -12.70 -33.46
C MET A 111 -5.99 -12.26 -32.23
N ILE A 112 -5.07 -13.11 -31.74
CA ILE A 112 -4.20 -12.76 -30.62
C ILE A 112 -3.13 -11.79 -31.14
N ILE A 113 -2.99 -10.64 -30.47
CA ILE A 113 -2.15 -9.50 -30.88
C ILE A 113 -1.04 -9.18 -29.86
N GLY A 114 -1.00 -9.85 -28.71
CA GLY A 114 0.01 -9.59 -27.67
C GLY A 114 -0.22 -10.37 -26.38
N LYS A 115 0.52 -9.99 -25.33
CA LYS A 115 0.30 -10.44 -23.94
C LYS A 115 0.36 -9.24 -22.98
N VAL A 116 -0.18 -9.40 -21.78
CA VAL A 116 -0.06 -8.44 -20.68
C VAL A 116 1.31 -8.63 -20.03
N GLU A 117 2.04 -7.54 -19.80
CA GLU A 117 3.33 -7.62 -19.13
C GLU A 117 3.19 -8.15 -17.68
N ASN A 118 4.21 -8.87 -17.20
CA ASN A 118 4.18 -9.52 -15.88
C ASN A 118 3.85 -8.55 -14.72
N GLU A 119 4.31 -7.30 -14.79
CA GLU A 119 4.01 -6.25 -13.80
C GLU A 119 2.53 -5.83 -13.79
N SER A 120 1.83 -6.03 -14.91
CA SER A 120 0.41 -5.71 -15.09
C SER A 120 -0.53 -6.90 -14.84
N LEU A 121 -0.02 -8.13 -14.70
CA LEU A 121 -0.86 -9.29 -14.35
C LEU A 121 -1.66 -9.10 -13.03
N PRO A 122 -1.15 -8.46 -11.97
CA PRO A 122 -1.93 -8.16 -10.76
C PRO A 122 -3.10 -7.18 -10.97
N LEU A 123 -3.04 -6.34 -12.01
CA LEU A 123 -4.16 -5.47 -12.38
C LEU A 123 -5.34 -6.28 -12.94
N LEU A 124 -5.06 -7.36 -13.68
CA LEU A 124 -6.10 -8.24 -14.23
C LEU A 124 -6.98 -8.83 -13.12
N SER A 125 -6.40 -9.18 -11.97
CA SER A 125 -7.16 -9.66 -10.80
C SER A 125 -8.08 -8.60 -10.21
N ARG A 126 -7.69 -7.33 -10.30
CA ARG A 126 -8.50 -6.19 -9.81
C ARG A 126 -9.59 -5.79 -10.81
N ILE A 127 -9.39 -6.08 -12.11
CA ILE A 127 -10.42 -5.96 -13.14
C ILE A 127 -11.45 -7.10 -13.00
N GLU A 128 -10.99 -8.33 -12.74
CA GLU A 128 -11.83 -9.51 -12.47
C GLU A 128 -12.70 -9.38 -11.20
N GLU A 129 -12.20 -8.67 -10.18
CA GLU A 129 -12.95 -8.37 -8.96
C GLU A 129 -14.11 -7.39 -9.17
N LEU A 130 -14.18 -6.65 -10.29
CA LEU A 130 -15.23 -5.65 -10.54
C LEU A 130 -16.65 -6.22 -10.44
N GLU A 131 -17.57 -5.44 -9.88
CA GLU A 131 -19.01 -5.76 -9.87
C GLU A 131 -19.62 -5.42 -11.23
N THR A 132 -20.36 -6.38 -11.81
CA THR A 132 -20.94 -6.32 -13.16
C THR A 132 -22.45 -6.43 -13.14
N ASP A 133 -23.11 -5.85 -14.14
CA ASP A 133 -24.53 -6.03 -14.41
C ASP A 133 -24.83 -7.40 -15.05
N GLU A 134 -26.11 -7.66 -15.33
CA GLU A 134 -26.62 -8.88 -15.98
C GLU A 134 -26.10 -9.10 -17.41
N ARG A 135 -25.30 -8.18 -17.97
CA ARG A 135 -24.70 -8.23 -19.31
C ARG A 135 -23.17 -8.37 -19.24
N ASP A 136 -22.66 -8.69 -18.05
CA ASP A 136 -21.27 -8.74 -17.66
C ASP A 136 -20.55 -7.38 -17.77
N LYS A 137 -21.26 -6.25 -17.85
CA LYS A 137 -20.65 -4.92 -17.94
C LYS A 137 -20.37 -4.35 -16.54
N PRO A 138 -19.19 -3.76 -16.26
CA PRO A 138 -18.93 -3.10 -14.98
C PRO A 138 -19.99 -2.05 -14.61
N ILE A 139 -20.54 -2.16 -13.40
CA ILE A 139 -21.56 -1.24 -12.86
C ILE A 139 -20.95 0.16 -12.65
N LEU A 140 -19.70 0.20 -12.20
CA LEU A 140 -18.91 1.43 -12.12
C LEU A 140 -18.22 1.68 -13.46
N SER A 141 -18.27 2.92 -13.94
CA SER A 141 -17.63 3.34 -15.19
C SER A 141 -16.09 3.27 -15.09
N PHE A 142 -15.55 2.13 -15.50
CA PHE A 142 -14.11 1.88 -15.55
C PHE A 142 -13.58 2.19 -16.96
N THR A 143 -12.73 3.22 -17.06
CA THR A 143 -12.09 3.64 -18.30
C THR A 143 -10.59 3.37 -18.30
N LEU A 144 -10.08 3.11 -19.50
CA LEU A 144 -8.66 3.03 -19.81
C LEU A 144 -8.31 4.19 -20.74
N ALA A 145 -7.27 4.92 -20.40
CA ALA A 145 -6.71 5.99 -21.21
C ALA A 145 -5.30 5.59 -21.66
N LEU A 146 -5.08 5.43 -22.96
CA LEU A 146 -3.74 5.24 -23.51
C LEU A 146 -2.85 6.41 -23.09
N SER A 147 -1.73 6.13 -22.42
CA SER A 147 -0.82 7.12 -21.84
C SER A 147 0.60 7.07 -22.40
N SER A 148 1.06 5.92 -22.92
CA SER A 148 2.26 5.86 -23.76
C SER A 148 2.24 4.72 -24.78
N ILE A 149 3.08 4.86 -25.80
CA ILE A 149 3.40 3.83 -26.79
C ILE A 149 4.93 3.68 -26.78
N ASP A 150 5.41 2.77 -25.95
CA ASP A 150 6.85 2.55 -25.76
C ASP A 150 7.36 1.56 -26.82
N HIS A 151 8.62 1.71 -27.25
CA HIS A 151 9.28 0.79 -28.19
C HIS A 151 8.61 0.59 -29.57
N LEU A 152 7.76 1.53 -30.02
CA LEU A 152 7.37 1.61 -31.43
C LEU A 152 8.51 2.22 -32.26
N ASP A 153 8.98 1.44 -33.23
CA ASP A 153 9.96 1.79 -34.26
C ASP A 153 9.58 3.11 -34.96
N ASP A 154 10.52 4.06 -35.02
CA ASP A 154 10.21 5.44 -35.45
C ASP A 154 9.89 5.54 -36.95
N ASP A 155 10.53 4.75 -37.82
CA ASP A 155 10.19 4.71 -39.26
C ASP A 155 8.76 4.18 -39.45
N TYR A 156 8.38 3.13 -38.70
CA TYR A 156 7.03 2.56 -38.73
C TYR A 156 5.98 3.51 -38.10
N ARG A 157 6.32 4.21 -37.02
CA ARG A 157 5.49 5.29 -36.44
C ARG A 157 5.21 6.39 -37.46
N ASP A 158 6.24 6.81 -38.21
CA ASP A 158 6.11 7.85 -39.25
C ASP A 158 5.25 7.37 -40.43
N GLU A 159 5.38 6.09 -40.83
CA GLU A 159 4.51 5.47 -41.83
C GLU A 159 3.03 5.47 -41.40
N LEU A 160 2.75 5.09 -40.15
CA LEU A 160 1.40 5.08 -39.59
C LEU A 160 0.81 6.49 -39.49
N GLU A 161 1.58 7.51 -39.09
CA GLU A 161 1.12 8.90 -39.07
C GLU A 161 0.81 9.44 -40.48
N ARG A 162 1.61 9.10 -41.49
CA ARG A 162 1.31 9.44 -42.90
C ARG A 162 0.00 8.79 -43.37
N LYS A 163 -0.22 7.51 -43.05
CA LYS A 163 -1.48 6.79 -43.35
C LYS A 163 -2.69 7.39 -42.63
N LYS A 164 -2.53 7.76 -41.35
CA LYS A 164 -3.53 8.47 -40.53
C LYS A 164 -3.92 9.83 -41.13
N GLN A 165 -2.98 10.57 -41.69
CA GLN A 165 -3.25 11.84 -42.38
C GLN A 165 -4.02 11.62 -43.70
N GLN A 166 -3.65 10.61 -44.49
CA GLN A 166 -4.38 10.23 -45.71
C GLN A 166 -5.84 9.85 -45.40
N ILE A 167 -6.08 9.04 -44.37
CA ILE A 167 -7.44 8.68 -43.92
C ILE A 167 -8.25 9.92 -43.52
N LYS A 168 -7.68 10.84 -42.72
CA LYS A 168 -8.39 12.08 -42.34
C LYS A 168 -8.74 12.96 -43.56
N SER A 169 -7.90 12.97 -44.59
CA SER A 169 -8.18 13.71 -45.83
C SER A 169 -9.32 13.11 -46.68
N SER A 170 -9.53 11.79 -46.63
CA SER A 170 -10.61 11.13 -47.38
C SER A 170 -11.99 11.26 -46.73
N THR A 171 -12.05 11.42 -45.40
CA THR A 171 -13.32 11.55 -44.64
C THR A 171 -13.98 12.94 -44.68
N ALA A 172 -13.43 13.89 -45.44
CA ALA A 172 -13.70 15.33 -45.27
C ALA A 172 -14.94 15.91 -45.99
N THR A 173 -15.97 15.12 -46.35
CA THR A 173 -17.23 15.68 -46.89
C THR A 173 -18.51 14.89 -46.53
N PRO A 174 -19.43 15.47 -45.74
CA PRO A 174 -20.84 15.09 -45.73
C PRO A 174 -21.64 16.04 -46.65
N ALA A 175 -22.21 15.52 -47.73
CA ALA A 175 -23.10 16.30 -48.59
C ALA A 175 -24.43 16.60 -47.87
N LYS A 176 -24.91 17.85 -47.95
CA LYS A 176 -26.21 18.25 -47.37
C LYS A 176 -27.36 17.45 -47.99
N ARG A 177 -28.16 16.76 -47.17
CA ARG A 177 -29.57 16.46 -47.50
C ARG A 177 -30.48 17.52 -46.86
N PRO A 178 -31.52 18.00 -47.55
CA PRO A 178 -32.47 18.96 -46.98
C PRO A 178 -33.39 18.28 -45.96
N SER A 179 -33.75 19.02 -44.91
CA SER A 179 -34.68 18.57 -43.87
C SER A 179 -36.14 18.77 -44.28
N THR A 180 -36.91 17.69 -44.33
CA THR A 180 -38.38 17.74 -44.41
C THR A 180 -38.95 17.46 -43.01
N PRO A 181 -39.84 18.30 -42.44
CA PRO A 181 -40.42 18.06 -41.12
C PRO A 181 -41.50 16.96 -41.17
N PRO A 182 -41.70 16.17 -40.09
CA PRO A 182 -42.83 15.25 -39.96
C PRO A 182 -44.17 16.00 -39.81
N ALA A 183 -45.27 15.34 -40.20
CA ALA A 183 -46.63 15.83 -40.00
C ALA A 183 -47.08 15.72 -38.52
N PRO A 184 -48.03 16.58 -38.07
CA PRO A 184 -48.47 16.61 -36.67
C PRO A 184 -49.45 15.48 -36.31
N ILE A 185 -49.57 15.20 -35.01
CA ILE A 185 -50.64 14.39 -34.42
C ILE A 185 -51.53 15.34 -33.60
N GLU A 186 -52.84 15.21 -33.77
CA GLU A 186 -53.85 16.07 -33.14
C GLU A 186 -54.11 15.68 -31.67
N TYR A 187 -54.33 16.68 -30.82
CA TYR A 187 -55.10 16.56 -29.58
C TYR A 187 -55.92 17.84 -29.36
N SER A 188 -57.10 17.72 -28.75
CA SER A 188 -58.18 18.70 -28.83
C SER A 188 -58.07 19.89 -27.86
N GLU A 189 -58.15 21.09 -28.44
CA GLU A 189 -58.79 22.32 -27.94
C GLU A 189 -58.79 22.67 -26.42
N SER A 190 -58.02 23.74 -26.11
CA SER A 190 -58.54 25.02 -25.55
C SER A 190 -59.09 25.14 -24.10
N PRO A 191 -59.09 26.35 -23.47
CA PRO A 191 -58.27 27.56 -23.75
C PRO A 191 -57.75 28.37 -22.53
N GLN A 192 -56.86 29.34 -22.86
CA GLN A 192 -56.88 30.75 -22.43
C GLN A 192 -55.93 31.32 -21.32
N LYS A 193 -55.34 32.50 -21.67
CA LYS A 193 -54.71 33.59 -20.87
C LYS A 193 -53.23 33.43 -20.44
N ALA A 194 -52.41 34.50 -20.29
CA ALA A 194 -52.33 35.81 -20.98
C ALA A 194 -51.06 36.62 -20.55
N ASN A 195 -50.32 37.20 -21.52
CA ASN A 195 -49.45 38.42 -21.51
C ASN A 195 -48.76 38.98 -20.22
N VAL A 196 -47.48 39.42 -20.36
CA VAL A 196 -47.00 40.84 -20.38
C VAL A 196 -45.44 40.93 -20.37
N ASN A 197 -44.86 41.97 -21.01
CA ASN A 197 -43.40 42.29 -21.11
C ASN A 197 -42.83 43.10 -19.92
N ARG A 198 -41.49 43.22 -19.79
CA ARG A 198 -40.70 44.47 -20.07
C ARG A 198 -39.21 44.47 -19.61
N ASP A 199 -38.32 44.77 -20.57
CA ASP A 199 -37.21 45.76 -20.59
C ASP A 199 -35.96 45.70 -19.65
N ALA A 200 -34.90 46.42 -20.06
CA ALA A 200 -33.51 46.50 -19.51
C ALA A 200 -33.05 48.00 -19.39
N PRO A 201 -31.76 48.50 -19.40
CA PRO A 201 -30.41 47.87 -19.52
C PRO A 201 -29.19 48.51 -18.74
N VAL A 202 -28.03 47.85 -18.80
CA VAL A 202 -26.59 48.29 -18.98
C VAL A 202 -26.01 49.63 -18.42
N ILE A 203 -24.76 49.62 -17.90
CA ILE A 203 -23.71 50.70 -17.98
C ILE A 203 -22.25 50.16 -17.78
N THR A 204 -21.18 50.95 -18.00
CA THR A 204 -19.79 50.47 -18.36
C THR A 204 -18.55 51.11 -17.64
N ASN A 205 -17.32 50.62 -17.95
CA ASN A 205 -15.99 50.82 -17.30
C ASN A 205 -15.19 52.11 -17.64
N ARG A 206 -14.13 52.46 -16.83
CA ARG A 206 -12.88 53.16 -17.32
C ARG A 206 -11.62 53.05 -16.39
N LYS A 207 -10.47 53.69 -16.76
CA LYS A 207 -9.06 53.40 -16.35
C LYS A 207 -8.17 54.65 -16.01
N ARG A 208 -7.03 54.48 -15.27
CA ARG A 208 -5.63 55.09 -15.42
C ARG A 208 -4.88 55.26 -14.05
N ARG A 209 -3.55 55.55 -13.91
CA ARG A 209 -2.22 55.11 -14.50
C ARG A 209 -1.01 55.87 -13.82
N LEU A 210 0.23 55.32 -13.82
CA LEU A 210 1.59 55.95 -13.57
C LEU A 210 2.03 56.18 -12.08
N THR A 211 3.31 56.39 -11.60
CA THR A 211 4.74 56.16 -12.04
C THR A 211 5.78 56.41 -10.89
N GLU A 212 6.96 55.73 -10.89
CA GLU A 212 8.34 56.14 -10.46
C GLU A 212 8.65 56.66 -9.00
N SER A 213 9.89 56.75 -8.45
CA SER A 213 11.23 56.06 -8.58
C SER A 213 12.16 56.44 -7.37
N GLY A 214 13.34 55.80 -7.14
CA GLY A 214 14.33 56.29 -6.12
C GLY A 214 15.45 55.33 -5.61
N LYS A 215 16.53 55.87 -4.98
CA LYS A 215 17.75 55.20 -4.43
C LYS A 215 18.24 55.95 -3.14
N THR A 216 19.32 55.67 -2.37
CA THR A 216 20.64 54.98 -2.54
C THR A 216 21.22 54.52 -1.16
N MET A 217 22.42 53.90 -1.09
CA MET A 217 23.09 53.42 0.16
C MET A 217 24.17 54.36 0.76
N SER A 218 24.60 54.08 2.00
CA SER A 218 25.89 54.48 2.60
C SER A 218 26.44 53.43 3.61
N ILE A 219 27.68 53.58 4.10
CA ILE A 219 28.50 52.61 4.87
C ILE A 219 29.36 53.37 5.92
N VAL A 220 29.77 52.79 7.08
CA VAL A 220 31.12 52.95 7.72
C VAL A 220 31.37 52.20 9.07
N LYS A 221 32.41 51.34 9.08
CA LYS A 221 33.44 50.94 10.10
C LYS A 221 33.12 50.46 11.55
N ARG A 222 34.18 49.91 12.20
CA ARG A 222 34.31 49.32 13.56
C ARG A 222 35.44 50.00 14.39
N PRO A 223 35.43 49.84 15.73
CA PRO A 223 36.62 49.48 16.54
C PRO A 223 36.39 48.14 17.29
N THR A 224 37.29 47.15 17.33
CA THR A 224 38.57 46.96 18.10
C THR A 224 38.43 46.75 19.61
N ILE A 225 38.56 45.47 20.00
CA ILE A 225 39.44 44.91 21.05
C ILE A 225 39.52 45.68 22.38
N ASP A 226 38.88 45.08 23.39
CA ASP A 226 39.42 44.99 24.76
C ASP A 226 39.03 43.59 25.30
N GLU A 227 39.85 42.59 24.98
CA GLU A 227 39.87 41.28 25.67
C GLU A 227 40.73 41.46 26.95
N GLU A 228 40.61 40.74 28.06
CA GLU A 228 40.48 39.28 28.16
C GLU A 228 39.57 38.78 29.31
N GLU A 229 39.15 39.63 30.25
CA GLU A 229 38.57 39.15 31.53
C GLU A 229 37.20 38.45 31.40
N LYS A 230 36.33 38.91 30.50
CA LYS A 230 34.95 38.37 30.40
C LYS A 230 34.88 36.92 29.91
N LEU A 231 35.93 36.41 29.28
CA LEU A 231 35.93 35.06 28.69
C LEU A 231 36.07 33.93 29.72
N LYS A 232 36.61 34.21 30.92
CA LYS A 232 36.86 33.19 31.97
C LYS A 232 35.65 32.86 32.85
N ARG A 233 34.61 33.70 32.91
CA ARG A 233 33.37 33.44 33.70
C ARG A 233 32.19 32.88 32.89
N HIS A 234 32.34 32.64 31.59
CA HIS A 234 31.23 32.26 30.69
C HIS A 234 31.28 30.81 30.15
N LYS A 235 32.08 29.93 30.77
CA LYS A 235 32.23 28.51 30.36
C LYS A 235 31.60 27.46 31.29
N LEU A 236 31.00 27.83 32.42
CA LEU A 236 30.35 26.87 33.35
C LEU A 236 28.83 26.73 33.19
N ASN A 237 28.12 27.71 32.61
CA ASN A 237 26.65 27.75 32.53
C ASN A 237 26.10 27.66 31.09
N ARG A 238 26.69 26.79 30.25
CA ARG A 238 26.08 26.37 28.97
C ARG A 238 25.95 24.84 28.95
N ASN A 239 24.75 24.37 29.31
CA ASN A 239 24.17 23.06 28.95
C ASN A 239 22.78 22.84 29.59
N ALA A 240 22.41 23.64 30.60
CA ALA A 240 21.04 23.76 31.08
C ALA A 240 20.37 25.05 30.53
N SER A 241 19.04 25.00 30.36
CA SER A 241 18.13 26.08 29.95
C SER A 241 18.46 26.84 28.65
N ILE A 242 17.74 26.50 27.57
CA ILE A 242 17.10 27.43 26.59
C ILE A 242 16.20 26.60 25.64
N ILE A 243 15.10 27.19 25.15
CA ILE A 243 13.99 26.63 24.33
C ILE A 243 12.72 26.26 25.14
N LEU A 244 12.17 27.30 25.77
CA LEU A 244 10.76 27.59 26.11
C LEU A 244 10.77 29.13 26.36
N ASN A 245 9.82 29.96 25.92
CA ASN A 245 8.58 29.70 25.17
C ASN A 245 8.15 30.94 24.33
N ASN A 246 7.27 30.72 23.34
CA ASN A 246 6.36 31.65 22.62
C ASN A 246 6.42 33.18 22.82
N GLN A 247 6.32 33.96 21.71
CA GLN A 247 5.09 34.71 21.31
C GLN A 247 5.22 35.56 20.02
N GLN A 248 4.17 35.54 19.17
CA GLN A 248 3.43 36.65 18.49
C GLN A 248 4.15 37.86 17.83
N VAL A 249 3.64 38.56 16.78
CA VAL A 249 2.62 38.31 15.73
C VAL A 249 2.70 39.41 14.62
N LEU A 250 2.45 39.10 13.34
CA LEU A 250 2.30 40.03 12.17
C LEU A 250 3.54 40.92 11.81
N ALA A 251 3.74 41.45 10.58
CA ALA A 251 2.97 41.46 9.33
C ALA A 251 3.87 41.31 8.05
N GLN A 252 3.26 41.34 6.86
CA GLN A 252 3.82 41.17 5.50
C GLN A 252 4.33 42.52 4.87
N PRO A 253 4.96 42.61 3.65
CA PRO A 253 4.56 41.92 2.39
C PRO A 253 5.59 41.55 1.28
N PHE A 254 5.13 40.63 0.41
CA PHE A 254 5.34 40.48 -1.06
C PHE A 254 6.69 40.08 -1.73
N CYS A 255 6.65 38.87 -2.34
CA CYS A 255 7.01 38.53 -3.74
C CYS A 255 8.43 38.76 -4.30
N ALA A 256 9.03 37.86 -5.10
CA ALA A 256 8.60 36.53 -5.58
C ALA A 256 9.82 35.67 -6.04
N HIS A 257 9.54 34.47 -6.59
CA HIS A 257 10.44 33.40 -7.03
C HIS A 257 11.02 32.53 -5.90
N THR A 258 10.62 31.26 -5.91
CA THR A 258 11.03 30.22 -4.96
C THR A 258 11.36 28.93 -5.71
N ASP A 259 12.63 28.58 -5.74
CA ASP A 259 13.18 27.29 -6.15
C ASP A 259 14.59 27.17 -5.52
N ASN A 260 15.08 26.02 -5.05
CA ASN A 260 14.42 24.72 -4.90
C ASN A 260 15.08 23.94 -3.75
N HIS A 261 14.26 23.34 -2.86
CA HIS A 261 14.55 22.08 -2.15
C HIS A 261 13.25 21.62 -1.44
N MET A 262 12.20 21.38 -2.22
CA MET A 262 10.90 20.87 -1.73
C MET A 262 11.00 19.35 -1.48
N ALA A 263 10.64 18.85 -0.30
CA ALA A 263 9.29 18.57 0.25
C ALA A 263 8.73 17.20 -0.16
N ARG A 264 7.89 16.63 0.71
CA ARG A 264 7.36 15.25 0.61
C ARG A 264 6.47 15.07 -0.62
N SER A 265 6.53 13.90 -1.27
CA SER A 265 5.64 13.52 -2.37
C SER A 265 4.19 13.33 -1.91
N SER A 266 3.39 14.39 -1.97
CA SER A 266 1.94 14.35 -1.76
C SER A 266 1.21 13.83 -3.01
N SER A 267 1.41 12.56 -3.34
CA SER A 267 0.89 11.91 -4.56
C SER A 267 -0.07 10.74 -4.30
N MET A 268 -0.80 10.81 -3.18
CA MET A 268 -1.95 9.94 -2.88
C MET A 268 -3.21 10.83 -2.90
N PRO A 269 -4.08 10.74 -3.92
CA PRO A 269 -5.32 11.51 -3.93
C PRO A 269 -6.22 11.04 -2.79
N SER A 270 -6.86 11.99 -2.08
CA SER A 270 -7.77 11.68 -0.98
C SER A 270 -9.08 11.09 -1.53
N LEU A 271 -9.09 9.78 -1.74
CA LEU A 271 -10.24 9.03 -2.22
C LEU A 271 -11.43 9.15 -1.27
N ASP A 272 -12.59 9.49 -1.84
CA ASP A 272 -13.83 9.80 -1.13
C ASP A 272 -14.29 8.64 -0.22
N SER A 273 -14.65 8.98 1.02
CA SER A 273 -15.06 8.03 2.05
C SER A 273 -16.29 7.20 1.66
N ARG A 274 -17.08 7.64 0.68
CA ARG A 274 -18.34 7.01 0.26
C ARG A 274 -18.18 5.70 -0.53
N PHE A 275 -16.96 5.34 -0.97
CA PHE A 275 -16.72 4.12 -1.76
C PHE A 275 -16.25 2.88 -0.96
N TYR A 276 -16.07 2.97 0.36
CA TYR A 276 -15.34 1.96 1.14
C TYR A 276 -16.13 0.74 1.65
N SER A 277 -17.39 0.55 1.24
CA SER A 277 -18.28 -0.51 1.78
C SER A 277 -17.86 -1.93 1.38
N ASN A 278 -17.61 -2.19 0.09
CA ASN A 278 -17.56 -3.57 -0.44
C ASN A 278 -16.13 -4.15 -0.55
N VAL A 279 -15.08 -3.31 -0.50
CA VAL A 279 -13.70 -3.80 -0.64
C VAL A 279 -13.30 -4.65 0.57
N ARG A 280 -12.97 -5.93 0.32
CA ARG A 280 -12.31 -6.82 1.29
C ARG A 280 -10.89 -6.29 1.55
N PRO A 281 -10.53 -5.96 2.80
CA PRO A 281 -9.24 -5.35 3.07
C PRO A 281 -8.14 -6.42 3.09
N LYS A 282 -6.98 -6.12 2.48
CA LYS A 282 -5.80 -7.02 2.47
C LYS A 282 -5.34 -7.42 3.88
N TRP A 283 -5.56 -6.58 4.89
CA TRP A 283 -5.13 -6.80 6.26
C TRP A 283 -6.32 -7.13 7.18
N PRO A 284 -6.09 -7.74 8.37
CA PRO A 284 -7.04 -7.71 9.47
C PRO A 284 -7.52 -6.27 9.74
N LYS A 285 -8.82 -6.04 10.03
CA LYS A 285 -9.32 -4.68 10.35
C LYS A 285 -8.63 -4.10 11.59
N ARG A 286 -8.25 -4.99 12.50
CA ARG A 286 -7.58 -4.75 13.78
C ARG A 286 -6.64 -5.91 14.04
N LEU A 287 -5.40 -5.59 14.41
CA LEU A 287 -4.36 -6.56 14.78
C LEU A 287 -3.77 -6.12 16.12
N VAL A 288 -3.97 -6.94 17.15
CA VAL A 288 -3.41 -6.71 18.49
C VAL A 288 -2.35 -7.77 18.74
N ILE A 289 -1.12 -7.34 19.02
CA ILE A 289 0.01 -8.23 19.29
C ILE A 289 0.51 -7.93 20.71
N ILE A 290 0.76 -8.97 21.48
CA ILE A 290 1.05 -8.91 22.91
C ILE A 290 2.31 -9.74 23.21
N ARG A 291 3.25 -9.19 23.96
CA ARG A 291 4.33 -9.98 24.57
C ARG A 291 3.75 -10.78 25.73
N HIS A 292 4.13 -12.04 25.92
CA HIS A 292 3.73 -12.83 27.10
C HIS A 292 3.96 -12.10 28.45
N GLY A 293 3.23 -12.48 29.49
CA GLY A 293 3.46 -12.03 30.87
C GLY A 293 4.83 -12.46 31.40
N GLN A 294 5.25 -11.95 32.56
CA GLN A 294 6.55 -12.31 33.15
C GLN A 294 6.70 -13.83 33.31
N SER A 295 7.74 -14.39 32.68
CA SER A 295 8.13 -15.79 32.89
C SER A 295 9.11 -15.97 34.04
N GLU A 296 9.23 -17.19 34.54
CA GLU A 296 10.20 -17.56 35.59
C GLU A 296 11.63 -17.13 35.21
N GLN A 297 12.03 -17.33 33.96
CA GLN A 297 13.31 -16.88 33.42
C GLN A 297 13.43 -15.35 33.29
N ASN A 298 12.33 -14.61 33.04
CA ASN A 298 12.40 -13.14 33.09
C ASN A 298 12.61 -12.66 34.54
N ALA A 299 11.89 -13.21 35.51
CA ALA A 299 12.08 -12.84 36.91
C ALA A 299 13.51 -13.12 37.42
N ALA A 300 14.10 -14.27 37.08
CA ALA A 300 15.49 -14.59 37.45
C ALA A 300 16.51 -13.58 36.87
N LEU A 301 16.30 -13.14 35.62
CA LEU A 301 17.12 -12.11 34.97
C LEU A 301 16.88 -10.71 35.58
N ASP A 302 15.62 -10.35 35.85
CA ASP A 302 15.23 -9.08 36.47
C ASP A 302 15.83 -8.92 37.88
N LEU A 303 15.99 -10.04 38.62
CA LEU A 303 16.54 -10.09 39.98
C LEU A 303 18.07 -10.26 40.05
N MET A 304 18.75 -10.47 38.92
CA MET A 304 20.16 -10.89 38.85
C MET A 304 20.47 -12.15 39.69
N ASP A 305 19.54 -13.11 39.74
CA ASP A 305 19.69 -14.32 40.54
C ASP A 305 20.88 -15.17 40.04
N PRO A 306 21.90 -15.48 40.88
CA PRO A 306 23.00 -16.36 40.47
C PRO A 306 22.55 -17.77 40.06
N ASN A 307 21.31 -18.17 40.35
CA ASN A 307 20.71 -19.43 39.93
C ASN A 307 20.08 -19.39 38.51
N ILE A 308 20.41 -18.42 37.66
CA ILE A 308 20.06 -18.44 36.23
C ILE A 308 20.45 -19.79 35.57
N ASP A 309 21.59 -20.38 35.95
CA ASP A 309 22.02 -21.71 35.50
C ASP A 309 21.03 -22.83 35.90
N ALA A 310 20.25 -22.70 36.98
CA ALA A 310 19.23 -23.71 37.34
C ALA A 310 18.09 -23.77 36.32
N LEU A 311 17.70 -22.62 35.76
CA LEU A 311 16.71 -22.53 34.68
C LEU A 311 17.26 -23.00 33.32
N SER A 312 18.59 -23.11 33.14
CA SER A 312 19.18 -23.68 31.92
C SER A 312 18.83 -25.17 31.72
N SER A 313 18.44 -25.87 32.80
CA SER A 313 17.96 -27.25 32.76
C SER A 313 16.54 -27.40 32.16
N VAL A 314 15.78 -26.31 32.05
CA VAL A 314 14.42 -26.29 31.52
C VAL A 314 14.45 -25.86 30.06
N ARG A 315 13.80 -26.64 29.19
CA ARG A 315 13.62 -26.31 27.77
C ARG A 315 12.80 -25.01 27.63
N ASP A 316 13.33 -24.03 26.88
CA ASP A 316 12.73 -22.70 26.64
C ASP A 316 11.21 -22.73 26.41
N ALA A 317 10.75 -23.62 25.53
CA ALA A 317 9.34 -23.79 25.19
C ALA A 317 8.43 -24.09 26.39
N ASP A 318 8.95 -24.68 27.47
CA ASP A 318 8.18 -25.23 28.58
C ASP A 318 8.24 -24.34 29.84
N ILE A 319 8.98 -23.22 29.79
CA ILE A 319 9.11 -22.21 30.86
C ILE A 319 7.77 -21.49 31.08
N LYS A 320 7.36 -21.36 32.35
CA LYS A 320 6.02 -20.93 32.76
C LYS A 320 5.96 -19.43 33.11
N LEU A 321 4.74 -18.94 33.34
CA LEU A 321 4.50 -17.60 33.90
C LEU A 321 4.67 -17.59 35.43
N THR A 322 5.27 -16.53 35.97
CA THR A 322 5.25 -16.25 37.41
C THR A 322 3.82 -15.88 37.86
N PRO A 323 3.51 -15.88 39.17
CA PRO A 323 2.23 -15.34 39.67
C PRO A 323 1.97 -13.91 39.18
N LEU A 324 3.01 -13.08 39.11
CA LEU A 324 2.94 -11.73 38.54
C LEU A 324 2.61 -11.77 37.03
N GLY A 325 3.27 -12.63 36.24
CA GLY A 325 2.98 -12.79 34.82
C GLY A 325 1.57 -13.29 34.53
N ARG A 326 1.00 -14.12 35.42
CA ARG A 326 -0.39 -14.58 35.33
C ARG A 326 -1.36 -13.43 35.60
N TRP A 327 -1.13 -12.65 36.67
CA TRP A 327 -1.92 -11.44 36.97
C TRP A 327 -1.84 -10.40 35.83
N GLN A 328 -0.65 -10.14 35.28
CA GLN A 328 -0.46 -9.26 34.12
C GLN A 328 -1.31 -9.69 32.92
N ALA A 329 -1.43 -11.00 32.66
CA ALA A 329 -2.27 -11.53 31.58
C ALA A 329 -3.77 -11.37 31.89
N THR A 330 -4.20 -11.60 33.13
CA THR A 330 -5.59 -11.41 33.58
C THR A 330 -6.02 -9.93 33.46
N GLU A 331 -5.27 -8.97 34.00
CA GLU A 331 -5.65 -7.56 33.91
C GLU A 331 -5.65 -7.05 32.45
N THR A 332 -4.69 -7.50 31.63
CA THR A 332 -4.70 -7.25 30.18
C THR A 332 -5.94 -7.88 29.49
N GLY A 333 -6.41 -9.02 29.96
CA GLY A 333 -7.67 -9.63 29.52
C GLY A 333 -8.88 -8.74 29.81
N LYS A 334 -9.02 -8.24 31.05
CA LYS A 334 -10.09 -7.33 31.47
C LYS A 334 -10.10 -6.02 30.69
N TYR A 335 -8.92 -5.43 30.43
CA TYR A 335 -8.82 -4.26 29.57
C TYR A 335 -9.33 -4.54 28.14
N LEU A 336 -8.93 -5.67 27.56
CA LEU A 336 -9.35 -6.07 26.21
C LEU A 336 -10.83 -6.47 26.12
N ALA A 337 -11.43 -6.91 27.22
CA ALA A 337 -12.87 -7.20 27.34
C ALA A 337 -13.76 -5.96 27.09
N GLY A 338 -13.26 -4.76 27.43
CA GLY A 338 -13.91 -3.48 27.13
C GLY A 338 -13.70 -2.95 25.70
N GLY A 339 -12.96 -3.68 24.85
CA GLY A 339 -12.64 -3.29 23.47
C GLY A 339 -13.50 -3.96 22.40
N GLU A 340 -13.17 -3.72 21.13
CA GLU A 340 -13.78 -4.46 20.01
C GLU A 340 -13.56 -5.97 20.13
N LYS A 341 -14.59 -6.76 19.81
CA LYS A 341 -14.51 -8.22 19.78
C LYS A 341 -13.42 -8.72 18.81
N PHE A 342 -12.63 -9.68 19.28
CA PHE A 342 -11.75 -10.49 18.43
C PHE A 342 -12.51 -11.62 17.71
N ASP A 343 -12.13 -11.88 16.47
CA ASP A 343 -12.59 -13.05 15.70
C ASP A 343 -11.70 -14.28 15.99
N ILE A 344 -10.39 -14.08 16.18
CA ILE A 344 -9.43 -15.16 16.38
C ILE A 344 -8.25 -14.76 17.29
N CYS A 345 -7.70 -15.72 18.02
CA CYS A 345 -6.42 -15.61 18.73
C CYS A 345 -5.39 -16.60 18.16
N PHE A 346 -4.15 -16.11 17.97
CA PHE A 346 -2.97 -16.93 17.76
C PHE A 346 -1.99 -16.78 18.93
N SER A 347 -1.33 -17.86 19.33
CA SER A 347 -0.22 -17.81 20.28
C SER A 347 1.00 -18.53 19.73
N SER A 348 2.19 -18.14 20.19
CA SER A 348 3.34 -19.05 20.15
C SER A 348 3.01 -20.37 20.87
N PRO A 349 3.58 -21.52 20.44
CA PRO A 349 3.45 -22.81 21.12
C PRO A 349 4.24 -22.91 22.44
N TYR A 350 4.95 -21.87 22.86
CA TYR A 350 5.69 -21.87 24.13
C TYR A 350 4.73 -21.59 25.30
N GLN A 351 4.87 -22.33 26.41
CA GLN A 351 3.92 -22.38 27.52
C GLN A 351 3.58 -20.99 28.06
N ARG A 352 4.58 -20.15 28.35
CA ARG A 352 4.36 -18.74 28.77
C ARG A 352 3.44 -17.92 27.85
N ALA A 353 3.48 -18.16 26.54
CA ALA A 353 2.63 -17.47 25.57
C ALA A 353 1.24 -18.11 25.44
N MET A 354 1.15 -19.44 25.54
CA MET A 354 -0.13 -20.17 25.59
C MET A 354 -0.93 -19.82 26.85
N ASP A 355 -0.27 -19.81 28.02
CA ASP A 355 -0.83 -19.40 29.31
C ASP A 355 -1.31 -17.94 29.27
N THR A 356 -0.50 -17.02 28.72
CA THR A 356 -0.89 -15.61 28.59
C THR A 356 -2.14 -15.46 27.72
N ALA A 357 -2.18 -16.16 26.58
CA ALA A 357 -3.34 -16.15 25.69
C ALA A 357 -4.59 -16.70 26.38
N GLU A 358 -4.51 -17.87 27.03
CA GLU A 358 -5.63 -18.51 27.71
C GLU A 358 -6.16 -17.70 28.91
N LEU A 359 -5.28 -17.00 29.64
CA LEU A 359 -5.68 -16.10 30.72
C LEU A 359 -6.40 -14.86 30.18
N ILE A 360 -5.87 -14.22 29.13
CA ILE A 360 -6.56 -13.13 28.43
C ILE A 360 -7.93 -13.58 27.92
N ARG A 361 -8.01 -14.80 27.37
CA ARG A 361 -9.20 -15.40 26.75
C ARG A 361 -10.36 -15.64 27.74
N LYS A 362 -10.05 -15.86 29.03
CA LYS A 362 -11.03 -16.11 30.10
C LYS A 362 -11.77 -14.86 30.56
N GLU A 363 -11.14 -13.70 30.49
CA GLU A 363 -11.73 -12.43 30.89
C GLU A 363 -12.60 -11.80 29.77
N LEU A 364 -12.55 -12.33 28.54
CA LEU A 364 -13.37 -11.85 27.43
C LEU A 364 -14.84 -12.32 27.58
N PRO A 365 -15.84 -11.46 27.33
CA PRO A 365 -17.26 -11.80 27.45
C PRO A 365 -17.78 -12.66 26.29
N TYR A 366 -16.90 -13.41 25.61
CA TYR A 366 -17.20 -14.30 24.49
C TYR A 366 -16.13 -15.37 24.36
N ASN A 367 -16.53 -16.58 23.98
CA ASN A 367 -15.58 -17.67 23.70
C ASN A 367 -14.79 -17.37 22.41
N LEU A 368 -13.58 -16.84 22.56
CA LEU A 368 -12.60 -16.67 21.47
C LEU A 368 -11.87 -17.99 21.21
N LYS A 369 -11.62 -18.33 19.95
CA LYS A 369 -10.83 -19.52 19.58
C LYS A 369 -9.34 -19.17 19.50
N GLN A 370 -8.50 -20.01 20.11
CA GLN A 370 -7.05 -19.93 20.08
C GLN A 370 -6.47 -21.00 19.15
N TYR A 371 -5.39 -20.65 18.44
CA TYR A 371 -4.52 -21.59 17.71
C TYR A 371 -3.05 -21.32 18.04
N THR A 372 -2.22 -22.35 18.08
CA THR A 372 -0.76 -22.22 18.17
C THR A 372 -0.13 -22.04 16.78
N ASP A 373 0.93 -21.24 16.68
CA ASP A 373 1.67 -21.05 15.43
C ASP A 373 3.20 -21.02 15.64
N ASN A 374 3.91 -21.91 14.94
CA ASN A 374 5.36 -22.08 15.05
C ASN A 374 6.18 -20.88 14.55
N TRP A 375 5.60 -19.98 13.76
CA TRP A 375 6.27 -18.75 13.32
C TRP A 375 6.33 -17.68 14.42
N LEU A 376 5.47 -17.76 15.44
CA LEU A 376 5.38 -16.81 16.56
C LEU A 376 6.38 -17.10 17.70
N ARG A 377 7.26 -18.09 17.58
CA ARG A 377 8.26 -18.46 18.59
C ARG A 377 9.32 -17.38 18.77
N GLU A 378 9.86 -17.26 19.99
CA GLU A 378 11.01 -16.40 20.30
C GLU A 378 12.22 -16.75 19.42
N LYS A 379 13.16 -15.82 19.29
CA LYS A 379 14.44 -16.07 18.62
C LYS A 379 15.22 -17.17 19.33
N GLU A 380 15.66 -18.18 18.61
CA GLU A 380 16.49 -19.26 19.15
C GLU A 380 17.90 -18.76 19.50
N PHE A 381 18.32 -18.96 20.75
CA PHE A 381 19.65 -18.58 21.25
C PHE A 381 20.72 -19.67 21.07
N GLY A 382 20.34 -20.84 20.54
CA GLY A 382 21.25 -21.96 20.28
C GLY A 382 22.06 -22.38 21.50
N ARG A 383 23.36 -22.61 21.31
CA ARG A 383 24.32 -23.01 22.37
C ARG A 383 24.51 -22.00 23.50
N LEU A 384 24.03 -20.76 23.33
CA LEU A 384 24.13 -19.69 24.33
C LEU A 384 22.80 -19.49 25.08
N HIS A 385 21.80 -20.36 24.89
CA HIS A 385 20.58 -20.34 25.69
C HIS A 385 20.88 -20.59 27.18
N GLY A 386 20.25 -19.82 28.06
CA GLY A 386 20.43 -19.94 29.52
C GLY A 386 21.75 -19.38 30.07
N LEU A 387 22.75 -19.07 29.24
CA LEU A 387 24.05 -18.59 29.69
C LEU A 387 24.08 -17.08 29.93
N ASP A 388 24.78 -16.67 30.97
CA ASP A 388 25.06 -15.26 31.28
C ASP A 388 26.27 -14.71 30.47
N ASP A 389 26.42 -13.39 30.43
CA ASP A 389 27.50 -12.73 29.69
C ASP A 389 28.92 -13.00 30.25
N LYS A 390 29.08 -13.62 31.44
CA LYS A 390 30.34 -14.20 31.93
C LYS A 390 30.55 -15.60 31.37
N SER A 391 29.57 -16.50 31.53
CA SER A 391 29.61 -17.86 30.98
C SER A 391 29.87 -17.88 29.48
N VAL A 392 29.29 -16.95 28.70
CA VAL A 392 29.55 -16.84 27.27
C VAL A 392 31.01 -16.45 26.98
N LYS A 393 31.62 -15.56 27.77
CA LYS A 393 33.06 -15.19 27.63
C LYS A 393 34.00 -16.34 27.99
N GLU A 394 33.64 -17.15 28.97
CA GLU A 394 34.46 -18.27 29.45
C GLU A 394 34.31 -19.52 28.57
N LYS A 395 33.09 -19.81 28.08
CA LYS A 395 32.77 -21.03 27.32
C LYS A 395 32.84 -20.83 25.80
N PHE A 396 32.67 -19.60 25.29
CA PHE A 396 32.63 -19.25 23.86
C PHE A 396 33.29 -17.88 23.54
N PRO A 397 34.58 -17.66 23.87
CA PRO A 397 35.27 -16.37 23.68
C PRO A 397 35.31 -15.88 22.22
N GLU A 398 35.31 -16.81 21.25
CA GLU A 398 35.20 -16.52 19.82
C GLU A 398 33.87 -15.84 19.47
N GLU A 399 32.76 -16.30 20.06
CA GLU A 399 31.42 -15.77 19.82
C GLU A 399 31.27 -14.33 20.36
N VAL A 400 31.97 -13.98 21.44
CA VAL A 400 32.04 -12.59 21.92
C VAL A 400 32.69 -11.68 20.88
N SER A 401 33.72 -12.18 20.19
CA SER A 401 34.43 -11.42 19.15
C SER A 401 33.59 -11.29 17.86
N ILE A 402 32.92 -12.37 17.46
CA ILE A 402 31.99 -12.40 16.31
C ILE A 402 30.80 -11.46 16.58
N ARG A 403 30.15 -11.57 17.75
CA ARG A 403 29.02 -10.70 18.16
C ARG A 403 29.39 -9.22 18.27
N LYS A 404 30.66 -8.91 18.58
CA LYS A 404 31.18 -7.52 18.56
C LYS A 404 31.37 -6.99 17.14
N ARG A 405 31.79 -7.85 16.19
CA ARG A 405 31.99 -7.49 14.77
C ARG A 405 30.66 -7.36 14.02
N ASP A 406 29.75 -8.31 14.22
CA ASP A 406 28.52 -8.45 13.42
C ASP A 406 27.33 -7.65 13.99
N GLY A 407 27.46 -7.11 15.21
CA GLY A 407 26.42 -6.31 15.85
C GLY A 407 25.21 -7.12 16.32
N ARG A 408 24.27 -6.46 17.01
CA ARG A 408 23.13 -7.13 17.66
C ARG A 408 22.11 -7.71 16.66
N TYR A 409 22.00 -7.14 15.47
CA TYR A 409 21.00 -7.51 14.46
C TYR A 409 21.42 -8.74 13.65
N TRP A 410 22.63 -8.69 13.06
CA TRP A 410 23.12 -9.69 12.12
C TRP A 410 23.75 -10.91 12.79
N TYR A 411 24.33 -10.75 13.98
CA TYR A 411 24.94 -11.84 14.75
C TYR A 411 23.98 -13.02 14.91
N LYS A 412 24.36 -14.16 14.33
CA LYS A 412 23.61 -15.42 14.40
C LYS A 412 24.20 -16.32 15.46
N PHE A 413 23.39 -16.67 16.43
CA PHE A 413 23.78 -17.53 17.54
C PHE A 413 24.16 -18.94 17.03
N PRO A 414 25.22 -19.60 17.55
CA PRO A 414 25.59 -20.96 17.18
C PRO A 414 24.47 -21.97 17.41
N GLY A 415 23.93 -22.52 16.32
CA GLY A 415 22.74 -23.39 16.37
C GLY A 415 21.44 -22.65 16.72
N GLY A 416 21.36 -21.34 16.41
CA GLY A 416 20.20 -20.49 16.63
C GLY A 416 20.06 -19.42 15.55
N GLU A 417 19.47 -18.28 15.90
CA GLU A 417 18.95 -17.28 14.95
C GLU A 417 19.50 -15.86 15.20
N ASN A 418 19.54 -15.06 14.12
CA ASN A 418 19.72 -13.61 14.15
C ASN A 418 18.37 -12.90 13.95
N TYR A 419 18.32 -11.56 13.95
CA TYR A 419 17.07 -10.82 13.74
C TYR A 419 16.43 -11.11 12.36
N PRO A 420 17.16 -11.08 11.23
CA PRO A 420 16.62 -11.44 9.91
C PRO A 420 15.96 -12.82 9.82
N ALA A 421 16.50 -13.85 10.49
CA ALA A 421 15.87 -15.18 10.52
C ALA A 421 14.47 -15.16 11.17
N VAL A 422 14.30 -14.36 12.23
CA VAL A 422 12.98 -14.16 12.88
C VAL A 422 12.08 -13.30 12.00
N GLU A 423 12.61 -12.29 11.29
CA GLU A 423 11.84 -11.44 10.38
C GLU A 423 11.15 -12.24 9.27
N ILE A 424 11.82 -13.24 8.69
CA ILE A 424 11.24 -14.13 7.68
C ILE A 424 10.01 -14.85 8.25
N ARG A 425 10.11 -15.38 9.48
CA ARG A 425 8.99 -16.05 10.17
C ARG A 425 7.83 -15.09 10.47
N VAL A 426 8.14 -13.89 10.96
CA VAL A 426 7.15 -12.83 11.21
C VAL A 426 6.47 -12.40 9.90
N HIS A 427 7.21 -12.28 8.80
CA HIS A 427 6.66 -11.95 7.48
C HIS A 427 5.69 -13.02 6.98
N LEU A 428 6.06 -14.31 7.04
CA LEU A 428 5.19 -15.42 6.64
C LEU A 428 3.91 -15.47 7.49
N PHE A 429 3.99 -15.18 8.79
CA PHE A 429 2.81 -15.05 9.64
C PHE A 429 1.93 -13.85 9.23
N LEU A 430 2.53 -12.70 8.89
CA LEU A 430 1.79 -11.55 8.36
C LEU A 430 1.07 -11.87 7.05
N GLU A 431 1.67 -12.64 6.13
CA GLU A 431 1.00 -13.07 4.91
C GLU A 431 -0.18 -14.01 5.19
N LYS A 432 -0.01 -14.97 6.11
CA LYS A 432 -1.08 -15.87 6.56
C LYS A 432 -2.29 -15.10 7.11
N ILE A 433 -2.08 -14.11 7.99
CA ILE A 433 -3.21 -13.33 8.52
C ILE A 433 -3.83 -12.37 7.50
N CYS A 434 -3.08 -11.95 6.47
CA CYS A 434 -3.64 -11.21 5.34
C CYS A 434 -4.54 -12.10 4.47
N ARG A 435 -4.06 -13.30 4.09
CA ARG A 435 -4.80 -14.24 3.24
C ARG A 435 -6.02 -14.83 3.94
N ASP A 436 -5.84 -15.33 5.17
CA ASP A 436 -6.85 -16.15 5.85
C ASP A 436 -7.76 -15.33 6.79
N TYR A 437 -7.32 -14.14 7.23
CA TYR A 437 -7.99 -13.31 8.23
C TYR A 437 -8.18 -11.83 7.81
N ALA A 438 -8.19 -11.58 6.50
CA ALA A 438 -8.64 -10.32 5.89
C ALA A 438 -9.90 -9.76 6.56
N GLY A 439 -9.83 -8.50 7.03
CA GLY A 439 -10.96 -7.79 7.63
C GLY A 439 -11.42 -8.27 9.02
N ARG A 440 -10.76 -9.28 9.60
CA ARG A 440 -11.03 -9.78 10.96
C ARG A 440 -10.30 -8.98 12.03
N SER A 441 -10.74 -9.08 13.28
CA SER A 441 -10.00 -8.62 14.45
C SER A 441 -9.15 -9.77 15.00
N VAL A 442 -7.83 -9.67 14.86
CA VAL A 442 -6.87 -10.72 15.19
C VAL A 442 -6.10 -10.37 16.47
N LEU A 443 -6.07 -11.30 17.42
CA LEU A 443 -5.23 -11.26 18.61
C LEU A 443 -4.00 -12.17 18.42
N VAL A 444 -2.81 -11.73 18.81
CA VAL A 444 -1.55 -12.47 18.68
C VAL A 444 -0.76 -12.39 19.99
N VAL A 445 -0.31 -13.52 20.54
CA VAL A 445 0.54 -13.58 21.74
C VAL A 445 1.88 -14.23 21.42
N THR A 446 2.97 -13.49 21.66
CA THR A 446 4.33 -13.84 21.22
C THR A 446 5.38 -13.34 22.23
N HIS A 447 6.64 -13.21 21.79
CA HIS A 447 7.81 -12.95 22.63
C HIS A 447 8.54 -11.66 22.21
N GLN A 448 9.65 -11.32 22.89
CA GLN A 448 10.29 -10.00 22.81
C GLN A 448 10.85 -9.71 21.41
N VAL A 449 11.54 -10.64 20.75
CA VAL A 449 12.12 -10.38 19.42
C VAL A 449 11.04 -10.36 18.33
N PRO A 450 10.13 -11.34 18.20
CA PRO A 450 9.02 -11.26 17.24
C PRO A 450 8.15 -10.02 17.42
N TYR A 451 7.84 -9.60 18.66
CA TYR A 451 7.06 -8.39 18.93
C TYR A 451 7.73 -7.13 18.34
N LYS A 452 9.05 -6.96 18.53
CA LYS A 452 9.81 -5.87 17.90
C LYS A 452 9.90 -5.99 16.38
N LEU A 453 9.85 -7.20 15.84
CA LEU A 453 9.92 -7.41 14.39
C LEU A 453 8.56 -7.25 13.70
N PHE A 454 7.44 -7.53 14.36
CA PHE A 454 6.12 -7.06 13.89
C PHE A 454 6.12 -5.54 13.73
N ARG A 455 6.66 -4.81 14.72
CA ARG A 455 6.83 -3.35 14.69
C ARG A 455 7.70 -2.92 13.51
N GLY A 456 8.85 -3.56 13.32
CA GLY A 456 9.77 -3.32 12.19
C GLY A 456 9.10 -3.55 10.83
N ARG A 457 8.55 -4.74 10.60
CA ARG A 457 7.90 -5.12 9.31
C ARG A 457 6.68 -4.27 8.98
N LEU A 458 5.85 -3.90 9.96
CA LEU A 458 4.65 -3.06 9.74
C LEU A 458 4.96 -1.56 9.59
N GLN A 459 6.18 -1.11 9.89
CA GLN A 459 6.60 0.30 9.75
C GLN A 459 7.79 0.52 8.81
N TYR A 460 8.35 -0.52 8.22
CA TYR A 460 9.54 -0.44 7.36
C TYR A 460 10.75 0.15 8.09
N LEU A 461 10.94 -0.22 9.36
CA LEU A 461 12.13 0.14 10.12
C LEU A 461 13.36 -0.61 9.60
N ASP A 462 14.52 0.03 9.64
CA ASP A 462 15.83 -0.56 9.39
C ASP A 462 16.44 -1.14 10.68
N GLU A 463 17.69 -1.62 10.61
CA GLU A 463 18.43 -2.11 11.78
C GLU A 463 18.45 -1.07 12.91
N ALA A 464 18.78 0.19 12.60
CA ALA A 464 18.85 1.25 13.59
C ALA A 464 17.49 1.51 14.25
N GLY A 465 16.42 1.55 13.47
CA GLY A 465 15.05 1.71 13.94
C GLY A 465 14.59 0.54 14.82
N VAL A 466 14.86 -0.72 14.45
CA VAL A 466 14.48 -1.90 15.25
C VAL A 466 15.30 -1.99 16.55
N LEU A 467 16.61 -1.72 16.49
CA LEU A 467 17.48 -1.75 17.66
C LEU A 467 17.18 -0.58 18.62
N GLY A 468 16.77 0.57 18.07
CA GLY A 468 16.33 1.76 18.81
C GLY A 468 14.94 1.67 19.43
N LEU A 469 14.14 0.63 19.14
CA LEU A 469 12.87 0.40 19.83
C LEU A 469 13.10 0.21 21.33
N GLU A 470 12.23 0.80 22.15
CA GLU A 470 12.21 0.73 23.60
C GLU A 470 12.17 -0.71 24.16
N VAL A 471 12.41 -0.87 25.47
CA VAL A 471 12.17 -2.14 26.16
C VAL A 471 10.67 -2.46 26.13
N THR A 472 10.31 -3.64 25.66
CA THR A 472 8.91 -4.07 25.49
C THR A 472 8.39 -4.69 26.79
N PRO A 473 7.39 -4.10 27.47
CA PRO A 473 6.93 -4.62 28.76
C PRO A 473 6.23 -5.97 28.61
N ASN A 474 6.23 -6.75 29.69
CA ASN A 474 5.49 -8.02 29.79
C ASN A 474 3.98 -7.73 29.68
N CYS A 475 3.22 -8.56 28.95
CA CYS A 475 1.84 -8.24 28.54
C CYS A 475 1.67 -6.89 27.80
N GLY A 476 2.76 -6.27 27.33
CA GLY A 476 2.74 -5.03 26.58
C GLY A 476 2.01 -5.17 25.26
N ILE A 477 1.11 -4.24 24.97
CA ILE A 477 0.22 -4.27 23.80
C ILE A 477 0.77 -3.36 22.70
N GLN A 478 0.88 -3.90 21.48
CA GLN A 478 0.86 -3.07 20.27
C GLN A 478 -0.44 -3.34 19.49
N GLU A 479 -1.15 -2.28 19.14
CA GLU A 479 -2.43 -2.33 18.44
C GLU A 479 -2.34 -1.59 17.11
N TYR A 480 -2.75 -2.28 16.05
CA TYR A 480 -2.79 -1.80 14.68
C TYR A 480 -4.23 -1.84 14.15
N VAL A 481 -4.63 -0.83 13.38
CA VAL A 481 -5.98 -0.71 12.80
C VAL A 481 -5.94 -0.21 11.35
N ILE A 482 -6.92 -0.57 10.54
CA ILE A 482 -7.10 0.01 9.19
C ILE A 482 -7.98 1.25 9.27
N ASP A 483 -7.36 2.42 9.16
CA ASP A 483 -8.05 3.69 8.97
C ASP A 483 -8.40 3.89 7.48
N ARG A 484 -9.51 3.27 7.05
CA ARG A 484 -10.00 3.35 5.65
C ARG A 484 -10.27 4.80 5.20
N LEU A 485 -10.70 5.66 6.12
CA LEU A 485 -11.13 7.03 5.82
C LEU A 485 -9.97 7.99 5.55
N LYS A 486 -8.77 7.70 6.08
CA LYS A 486 -7.58 8.57 5.95
C LYS A 486 -6.33 7.81 5.48
N ASN A 487 -6.49 6.71 4.75
CA ASN A 487 -5.37 5.96 4.16
C ASN A 487 -5.81 5.04 3.00
N PRO A 488 -5.93 5.56 1.75
CA PRO A 488 -6.40 4.75 0.62
C PRO A 488 -5.48 3.59 0.25
N GLU A 489 -4.21 3.62 0.65
CA GLU A 489 -3.28 2.50 0.51
C GLU A 489 -3.63 1.27 1.39
N GLY A 490 -4.59 1.40 2.31
CA GLY A 490 -5.05 0.29 3.17
C GLY A 490 -4.02 -0.24 4.17
N ARG A 491 -2.85 0.41 4.34
CA ARG A 491 -1.84 -0.01 5.31
C ARG A 491 -2.36 0.10 6.74
N MET A 492 -1.98 -0.86 7.59
CA MET A 492 -2.28 -0.82 9.02
C MET A 492 -1.55 0.35 9.69
N LYS A 493 -2.28 1.21 10.41
CA LYS A 493 -1.71 2.25 11.27
C LYS A 493 -1.55 1.70 12.68
N LEU A 494 -0.42 1.96 13.33
CA LEU A 494 -0.31 1.75 14.77
C LEU A 494 -1.20 2.77 15.50
N LYS A 495 -2.02 2.28 16.43
CA LYS A 495 -2.82 3.03 17.39
C LYS A 495 -2.16 3.08 18.77
N ASN A 496 -1.61 1.96 19.25
CA ASN A 496 -0.93 1.85 20.54
C ASN A 496 0.38 1.06 20.39
N TRP A 497 1.45 1.45 21.10
CA TRP A 497 2.74 0.76 21.17
C TRP A 497 3.16 0.66 22.63
N ASN A 498 3.66 -0.51 23.07
CA ASN A 498 4.05 -0.79 24.45
C ASN A 498 2.99 -0.40 25.51
N LEU A 499 1.70 -0.37 25.14
CA LEU A 499 0.63 -0.01 26.07
C LEU A 499 0.55 -1.07 27.17
N VAL A 500 0.74 -0.64 28.41
CA VAL A 500 0.57 -1.45 29.61
C VAL A 500 -0.87 -1.29 30.08
N ALA A 501 -1.60 -2.40 30.14
CA ALA A 501 -3.05 -2.43 30.42
C ALA A 501 -3.39 -2.74 31.90
N TYR A 502 -2.39 -2.66 32.77
CA TYR A 502 -2.47 -2.97 34.20
C TYR A 502 -1.71 -1.91 35.00
N ASP A 503 -2.11 -1.66 36.24
CA ASP A 503 -1.44 -0.72 37.14
C ASP A 503 -0.32 -1.44 37.92
N PRO A 504 0.97 -1.15 37.70
CA PRO A 504 2.07 -1.84 38.38
C PRO A 504 2.05 -1.71 39.91
N THR A 505 1.35 -0.71 40.46
CA THR A 505 1.20 -0.55 41.93
C THR A 505 0.21 -1.55 42.54
N GLN A 506 -0.68 -2.12 41.71
CA GLN A 506 -1.66 -3.14 42.08
C GLN A 506 -1.14 -4.57 41.83
N ALA A 507 0.12 -4.71 41.42
CA ALA A 507 0.76 -5.99 41.24
C ALA A 507 0.75 -6.79 42.55
N PRO A 508 0.42 -8.11 42.53
CA PRO A 508 0.47 -8.92 43.73
C PRO A 508 1.91 -8.95 44.25
N HIS A 509 2.10 -8.57 45.53
CA HIS A 509 3.40 -8.61 46.18
C HIS A 509 4.02 -9.99 45.99
N GLN A 510 5.16 -10.05 45.29
CA GLN A 510 5.98 -11.26 45.29
C GLN A 510 6.49 -11.44 46.73
N PRO A 511 6.22 -12.58 47.38
CA PRO A 511 6.82 -12.84 48.68
C PRO A 511 8.32 -12.96 48.49
N HIS A 512 9.09 -12.05 49.09
CA HIS A 512 10.53 -12.20 49.21
C HIS A 512 10.81 -13.56 49.88
N LYS A 513 11.62 -14.38 49.21
CA LYS A 513 12.15 -15.67 49.68
C LYS A 513 13.66 -15.55 49.86
#